data_AF-A0A0N8KGM4-F1
#
_entry.id   AF-A0A0N8KGM4-F1
#
_cell.length_a   1.000
_cell.length_b   1.000
_cell.length_c   1.000
_cell.angle_alpha   90.00
_cell.angle_beta   90.00
_cell.angle_gamma   90.00
#
_symmetry.space_group_name_H-M   'P 1'
#
loop_
_entity.id
_entity.type
_entity.pdbx_description
1 polymer ?
#
loop_
_entity_poly.entity_id
_entity_poly.type
_entity_poly.pdbx_seq_one_letter_code
_entity_poly.pdbx_strand_id
1 'polypeptide(L)'
;MFRLALPLACGLALFGATPGHAQDDELREAVQRYVDNPIQQRMMDEMLSADAMIAQMRAMMPQLTEEQLQIVGRIGAEEMTALRPDLEAAMVASAVDTFSLEEIVALEAFYNTPEGADVMSKMQPFMANTFAMIGPQMQQAQMRIGQRVMTELSSQ
;
A
#
# COMPACT_ATOMS: atom_id res chain seq x y z
N MET A 1 43.97 -42.02 53.51
CA MET A 1 43.32 -42.52 52.28
C MET A 1 42.03 -41.72 52.11
N PHE A 2 42.00 -40.74 51.20
CA PHE A 2 41.13 -40.72 49.98
C PHE A 2 39.63 -40.74 50.33
N ARG A 3 38.74 -39.79 50.00
CA ARG A 3 38.66 -38.78 48.92
C ARG A 3 37.49 -37.80 49.21
N LEU A 4 37.61 -36.54 48.77
CA LEU A 4 36.51 -35.60 48.55
C LEU A 4 35.47 -36.18 47.56
N ALA A 5 34.19 -35.81 47.72
CA ALA A 5 33.26 -35.64 46.60
C ALA A 5 32.04 -34.79 47.00
N LEU A 6 32.14 -33.48 46.73
CA LEU A 6 31.01 -32.59 46.46
C LEU A 6 30.55 -32.85 45.01
N PRO A 7 29.24 -32.85 44.70
CA PRO A 7 28.81 -32.29 43.43
C PRO A 7 27.69 -31.26 43.67
N LEU A 8 27.98 -29.99 43.36
CA LEU A 8 27.64 -29.36 42.08
C LEU A 8 26.13 -29.11 41.94
N ALA A 9 25.73 -27.93 42.43
CA ALA A 9 24.68 -27.16 41.79
C ALA A 9 25.15 -26.78 40.38
N CYS A 10 24.47 -27.29 39.36
CA CYS A 10 24.54 -26.75 38.00
C CYS A 10 23.13 -26.29 37.62
N GLY A 11 22.85 -25.01 37.91
CA GLY A 11 21.75 -24.30 37.31
C GLY A 11 22.01 -24.15 35.82
N LEU A 12 21.34 -24.97 35.01
CA LEU A 12 21.15 -24.70 33.60
C LEU A 12 19.98 -23.72 33.46
N ALA A 13 20.30 -22.43 33.63
CA ALA A 13 19.52 -21.37 33.02
C ALA A 13 19.78 -21.45 31.50
N LEU A 14 19.03 -22.31 30.82
CA LEU A 14 18.93 -22.29 29.37
C LEU A 14 18.26 -20.97 29.01
N PHE A 15 19.08 -20.05 28.49
CA PHE A 15 18.68 -18.85 27.78
C PHE A 15 17.53 -19.18 26.83
N GLY A 16 16.34 -18.66 27.12
CA GLY A 16 15.25 -18.62 26.18
C GLY A 16 15.60 -17.66 25.06
N ALA A 17 16.23 -18.16 24.00
CA ALA A 17 16.21 -17.48 22.71
C ALA A 17 14.74 -17.50 22.26
N THR A 18 14.03 -16.40 22.44
CA THR A 18 12.67 -16.20 21.99
C THR A 18 12.65 -16.21 20.45
N PRO A 19 12.10 -17.25 19.80
CA PRO A 19 12.12 -17.37 18.34
C PRO A 19 11.31 -16.27 17.62
N GLY A 20 10.41 -15.59 18.34
CA GLY A 20 9.52 -14.56 17.78
C GLY A 20 10.26 -13.34 17.21
N HIS A 21 11.33 -12.86 17.87
CA HIS A 21 12.01 -11.65 17.40
C HIS A 21 12.76 -11.84 16.08
N ALA A 22 13.33 -13.02 15.83
CA ALA A 22 14.04 -13.30 14.58
C ALA A 22 13.08 -13.40 13.39
N GLN A 23 11.91 -14.03 13.59
CA GLN A 23 10.90 -14.15 12.54
C GLN A 23 10.25 -12.80 12.19
N ASP A 24 9.98 -11.97 13.21
CA ASP A 24 9.45 -10.62 13.00
C ASP A 24 10.43 -9.71 12.26
N ASP A 25 11.73 -9.86 12.53
CA ASP A 25 12.79 -9.11 11.84
C ASP A 25 12.96 -9.57 10.39
N GLU A 26 12.91 -10.89 10.13
CA GLU A 26 12.93 -11.45 8.77
C GLU A 26 11.72 -11.00 7.93
N LEU A 27 10.52 -11.00 8.53
CA LEU A 27 9.31 -10.48 7.90
C LEU A 27 9.45 -9.00 7.56
N ARG A 28 9.91 -8.19 8.53
CA ARG A 28 10.11 -6.75 8.31
C ARG A 28 11.10 -6.48 7.19
N GLU A 29 12.20 -7.23 7.13
CA GLU A 29 13.19 -7.09 6.06
C GLU A 29 12.61 -7.49 4.70
N ALA A 30 11.84 -8.58 4.63
CA ALA A 30 11.17 -9.01 3.41
C ALA A 30 10.15 -7.98 2.91
N VAL A 31 9.36 -7.42 3.82
CA VAL A 31 8.40 -6.35 3.51
C VAL A 31 9.12 -5.09 3.02
N GLN A 32 10.23 -4.70 3.65
CA GLN A 32 11.02 -3.54 3.24
C GLN A 32 11.52 -3.72 1.80
N ARG A 33 12.09 -4.89 1.46
CA ARG A 33 12.53 -5.19 0.08
C ARG A 33 11.37 -5.13 -0.92
N TYR A 34 10.20 -5.62 -0.52
CA TYR A 34 9.00 -5.55 -1.36
C TYR A 34 8.58 -4.11 -1.64
N VAL A 35 8.51 -3.25 -0.62
CA VAL A 35 8.14 -1.82 -0.75
C VAL A 35 9.19 -1.02 -1.53
N ASP A 36 10.47 -1.34 -1.33
CA ASP A 36 11.60 -0.67 -2.00
C ASP A 36 11.83 -1.16 -3.44
N ASN A 37 11.07 -2.16 -3.90
CA ASN A 37 11.20 -2.68 -5.25
C ASN A 37 10.95 -1.57 -6.29
N PRO A 38 11.76 -1.48 -7.37
CA PRO A 38 11.63 -0.44 -8.39
C PRO A 38 10.23 -0.31 -9.02
N ILE A 39 9.47 -1.40 -9.10
CA ILE A 39 8.11 -1.39 -9.64
C ILE A 39 7.17 -0.67 -8.67
N GLN A 40 7.25 -1.00 -7.37
CA GLN A 40 6.43 -0.36 -6.34
C GLN A 40 6.78 1.12 -6.18
N GLN A 41 8.08 1.42 -6.18
CA GLN A 41 8.58 2.79 -6.12
C GLN A 41 8.06 3.62 -7.31
N ARG A 42 8.07 3.07 -8.53
CA ARG A 42 7.49 3.75 -9.70
C ARG A 42 5.99 3.97 -9.57
N MET A 43 5.25 2.99 -9.05
CA MET A 43 3.81 3.15 -8.84
C MET A 43 3.51 4.24 -7.81
N MET A 44 4.29 4.32 -6.73
CA MET A 44 4.19 5.42 -5.76
C MET A 44 4.57 6.76 -6.40
N ASP A 45 5.63 6.81 -7.21
CA ASP A 45 6.01 8.03 -7.93
C ASP A 45 4.89 8.53 -8.84
N GLU A 46 4.28 7.63 -9.62
CA GLU A 46 3.17 7.97 -10.52
C GLU A 46 1.96 8.47 -9.74
N MET A 47 1.61 7.80 -8.63
CA MET A 47 0.48 8.18 -7.77
C MET A 47 0.69 9.54 -7.09
N LEU A 48 1.92 9.85 -6.69
CA LEU A 48 2.28 11.09 -5.98
C LEU A 48 2.74 12.20 -6.93
N SER A 49 2.71 11.97 -8.24
CA SER A 49 3.17 12.92 -9.24
C SER A 49 2.32 14.19 -9.28
N ALA A 50 2.94 15.29 -9.70
CA ALA A 50 2.23 16.54 -9.95
C ALA A 50 1.10 16.36 -10.98
N ASP A 51 1.30 15.52 -12.00
CA ASP A 51 0.29 15.23 -13.01
C ASP A 51 -0.93 14.51 -12.43
N ALA A 52 -0.71 13.53 -11.55
CA ALA A 52 -1.80 12.86 -10.83
C ALA A 52 -2.58 13.86 -9.96
N MET A 53 -1.88 14.74 -9.25
CA MET A 53 -2.49 15.81 -8.44
C MET A 53 -3.30 16.79 -9.29
N ILE A 54 -2.76 17.21 -10.44
CA ILE A 54 -3.44 18.10 -11.38
C ILE A 54 -4.70 17.43 -11.93
N ALA A 55 -4.61 16.16 -12.34
CA ALA A 55 -5.73 15.40 -12.86
C ALA A 55 -6.85 15.28 -11.82
N GLN A 56 -6.51 14.93 -10.58
CA GLN A 56 -7.46 14.88 -9.48
C GLN A 56 -8.07 16.27 -9.21
N MET A 57 -7.25 17.31 -9.17
CA MET A 57 -7.73 18.66 -8.84
C MET A 57 -8.62 19.24 -9.93
N ARG A 58 -8.34 18.96 -11.20
CA ARG A 58 -9.21 19.34 -12.33
C ARG A 58 -10.58 18.66 -12.24
N ALA A 59 -10.64 17.43 -11.74
CA ALA A 59 -11.90 16.72 -11.53
C ALA A 59 -12.70 17.29 -10.34
N MET A 60 -12.04 17.69 -9.26
CA MET A 60 -12.71 18.25 -8.07
C MET A 60 -13.07 19.73 -8.19
N MET A 61 -12.20 20.52 -8.84
CA MET A 61 -12.31 21.97 -8.97
C MET A 61 -12.12 22.42 -10.42
N PRO A 62 -13.11 22.16 -11.31
CA PRO A 62 -13.02 22.47 -12.74
C PRO A 62 -12.93 23.97 -13.06
N GLN A 63 -13.17 24.84 -12.07
CA GLN A 63 -13.09 26.29 -12.21
C GLN A 63 -11.66 26.86 -12.12
N LEU A 64 -10.68 26.06 -11.72
CA LEU A 64 -9.28 26.50 -11.63
C LEU A 64 -8.69 26.76 -13.01
N THR A 65 -7.90 27.82 -13.13
CA THR A 65 -7.12 28.07 -14.35
C THR A 65 -5.97 27.07 -14.45
N GLU A 66 -5.42 26.89 -15.65
CA GLU A 66 -4.27 26.00 -15.83
C GLU A 66 -3.06 26.43 -14.99
N GLU A 67 -2.79 27.73 -14.88
CA GLU A 67 -1.72 28.25 -14.04
C GLU A 67 -1.93 27.92 -12.56
N GLN A 68 -3.17 28.00 -12.07
CA GLN A 68 -3.53 27.60 -10.70
C GLN A 68 -3.36 26.10 -10.49
N LEU A 69 -3.77 25.27 -11.46
CA LEU A 69 -3.58 23.83 -11.40
C LEU A 69 -2.10 23.47 -11.34
N GLN A 70 -1.24 24.13 -12.13
CA GLN A 70 0.20 23.90 -12.09
C GLN A 70 0.82 24.27 -10.74
N ILE A 71 0.39 25.38 -10.12
CA ILE A 71 0.82 25.75 -8.76
C ILE A 71 0.40 24.67 -7.75
N VAL A 72 -0.85 24.21 -7.82
CA VAL A 72 -1.36 23.15 -6.93
C VAL A 72 -0.61 21.84 -7.15
N GLY A 73 -0.38 21.44 -8.40
CA GLY A 73 0.36 20.23 -8.74
C GLY A 73 1.78 20.24 -8.18
N ARG A 74 2.49 21.37 -8.33
CA ARG A 74 3.83 21.55 -7.78
C ARG A 74 3.84 21.47 -6.25
N ILE A 75 3.00 22.25 -5.57
CA ILE A 75 2.93 22.26 -4.10
C ILE A 75 2.52 20.87 -3.59
N GLY A 76 1.51 20.25 -4.20
CA GLY A 76 1.04 18.92 -3.84
C GLY A 76 2.14 17.86 -3.97
N ALA A 77 2.89 17.88 -5.07
CA ALA A 77 4.01 16.96 -5.28
C ALA A 77 5.16 17.20 -4.27
N GLU A 78 5.47 18.46 -3.94
CA GLU A 78 6.47 18.82 -2.92
C GLU A 78 6.08 18.26 -1.54
N GLU A 79 4.84 18.49 -1.10
CA GLU A 79 4.33 17.99 0.18
C GLU A 79 4.24 16.46 0.21
N MET A 80 3.80 15.81 -0.88
CA MET A 80 3.77 14.35 -0.94
C MET A 80 5.15 13.72 -0.97
N THR A 81 6.13 14.38 -1.60
CA THR A 81 7.54 13.96 -1.55
C THR A 81 8.06 14.00 -0.12
N ALA A 82 7.71 15.04 0.64
CA ALA A 82 8.08 15.14 2.06
C ALA A 82 7.39 14.07 2.92
N LEU A 83 6.15 13.71 2.60
CA LEU A 83 5.38 12.67 3.30
C LEU A 83 5.81 11.24 2.93
N ARG A 84 6.51 11.05 1.82
CA ARG A 84 6.84 9.72 1.28
C ARG A 84 7.52 8.78 2.28
N PRO A 85 8.54 9.20 3.06
CA PRO A 85 9.17 8.28 4.02
C PRO A 85 8.20 7.77 5.09
N ASP A 86 7.29 8.63 5.55
CA ASP A 86 6.27 8.26 6.53
C ASP A 86 5.22 7.32 5.92
N LEU A 87 4.86 7.53 4.65
CA LEU A 87 3.96 6.65 3.91
C LEU A 87 4.59 5.25 3.74
N GLU A 88 5.85 5.18 3.33
CA GLU A 88 6.58 3.92 3.17
C GLU A 88 6.70 3.19 4.52
N ALA A 89 7.04 3.90 5.59
CA ALA A 89 7.09 3.34 6.94
C ALA A 89 5.72 2.80 7.39
N ALA A 90 4.63 3.52 7.11
CA ALA A 90 3.27 3.06 7.41
C ALA A 90 2.88 1.84 6.57
N MET A 91 3.27 1.77 5.30
CA MET A 91 3.06 0.60 4.45
C MET A 91 3.80 -0.63 4.99
N VAL A 92 5.05 -0.47 5.39
CA VAL A 92 5.85 -1.54 5.98
C VAL A 92 5.19 -2.03 7.28
N ALA A 93 4.84 -1.13 8.19
CA ALA A 93 4.19 -1.49 9.44
C ALA A 93 2.86 -2.24 9.21
N SER A 94 2.01 -1.72 8.32
CA SER A 94 0.73 -2.34 7.96
C SER A 94 0.92 -3.72 7.34
N ALA A 95 1.90 -3.89 6.45
CA ALA A 95 2.18 -5.17 5.82
C ALA A 95 2.72 -6.21 6.80
N VAL A 96 3.59 -5.82 7.74
CA VAL A 96 4.06 -6.70 8.82
C VAL A 96 2.90 -7.18 9.71
N ASP A 97 1.92 -6.30 9.99
CA ASP A 97 0.76 -6.67 10.80
C ASP A 97 -0.28 -7.53 10.04
N THR A 98 -0.23 -7.53 8.71
CA THR A 98 -1.27 -8.13 7.86
C THR A 98 -0.83 -9.47 7.24
N PHE A 99 0.43 -9.60 6.83
CA PHE A 99 0.92 -10.72 6.05
C PHE A 99 1.92 -11.58 6.84
N SER A 100 1.97 -12.86 6.51
CA SER A 100 3.06 -13.74 6.96
C SER A 100 4.33 -13.55 6.11
N LEU A 101 5.47 -14.03 6.63
CA LEU A 101 6.74 -14.02 5.90
C LEU A 101 6.62 -14.80 4.58
N GLU A 102 5.97 -15.97 4.61
CA GLU A 102 5.79 -16.82 3.43
C GLU A 102 4.95 -16.12 2.36
N GLU A 103 3.93 -15.37 2.76
CA GLU A 103 3.07 -14.61 1.85
C GLU A 103 3.84 -13.48 1.15
N ILE A 104 4.64 -12.71 1.90
CA ILE A 104 5.44 -11.61 1.34
C ILE A 104 6.53 -12.14 0.41
N VAL A 105 7.20 -13.23 0.79
CA VAL A 105 8.20 -13.88 -0.07
C VAL A 105 7.54 -14.41 -1.37
N ALA A 106 6.35 -14.99 -1.28
CA ALA A 106 5.62 -15.44 -2.46
C ALA A 106 5.20 -14.27 -3.38
N LEU A 107 4.73 -13.16 -2.81
CA LEU A 107 4.40 -11.95 -3.55
C LEU A 107 5.63 -11.36 -4.25
N GLU A 108 6.74 -11.22 -3.54
CA GLU A 108 8.01 -10.74 -4.08
C GLU A 108 8.47 -11.63 -5.25
N ALA A 109 8.45 -12.96 -5.06
CA ALA A 109 8.84 -13.92 -6.08
C ALA A 109 7.98 -13.79 -7.35
N PHE A 110 6.67 -13.62 -7.20
CA PHE A 110 5.76 -13.42 -8.32
C PHE A 110 6.04 -12.11 -9.07
N TYR A 111 6.12 -10.98 -8.37
CA TYR A 111 6.29 -9.67 -9.02
C TYR A 111 7.68 -9.45 -9.63
N ASN A 112 8.67 -10.26 -9.25
CA ASN A 112 9.97 -10.31 -9.90
C ASN A 112 9.97 -11.12 -11.21
N THR A 113 8.89 -11.82 -11.55
CA THR A 113 8.75 -12.44 -12.88
C THR A 113 8.37 -11.40 -13.94
N PRO A 114 8.72 -11.60 -15.23
CA PRO A 114 8.26 -10.74 -16.31
C PRO A 114 6.73 -10.60 -16.34
N GLU A 115 6.01 -11.69 -16.09
CA GLU A 115 4.55 -11.72 -16.08
C GLU A 115 3.96 -10.95 -14.88
N GLY A 116 4.54 -11.12 -13.69
CA GLY A 116 4.08 -10.41 -12.49
C GLY A 116 4.29 -8.90 -12.60
N ALA A 117 5.46 -8.47 -13.08
CA ALA A 117 5.73 -7.06 -13.36
C ALA A 117 4.77 -6.47 -14.40
N ASP A 118 4.49 -7.24 -15.46
CA ASP A 118 3.58 -6.85 -16.53
C ASP A 118 2.12 -6.73 -16.03
N VAL A 119 1.67 -7.65 -15.15
CA VAL A 119 0.36 -7.56 -14.48
C VAL A 119 0.23 -6.25 -13.70
N MET A 120 1.21 -5.88 -12.88
CA MET A 120 1.15 -4.62 -12.10
C MET A 120 0.99 -3.41 -13.01
N SER A 121 1.77 -3.33 -14.09
CA SER A 121 1.72 -2.21 -15.03
C SER A 121 0.38 -2.10 -15.77
N LYS A 122 -0.33 -3.23 -15.94
CA LYS A 122 -1.60 -3.31 -16.67
C LYS A 122 -2.83 -3.12 -15.81
N MET A 123 -2.73 -3.30 -14.49
CA MET A 123 -3.89 -3.18 -13.59
C MET A 123 -4.52 -1.80 -13.60
N GLN A 124 -3.72 -0.73 -13.52
CA GLN A 124 -4.23 0.65 -13.57
C GLN A 124 -4.97 0.97 -14.89
N PRO A 125 -4.38 0.79 -16.09
CA PRO A 125 -5.08 1.07 -17.34
C PRO A 125 -6.27 0.13 -17.56
N PHE A 126 -6.21 -1.13 -17.11
CA PHE A 126 -7.35 -2.04 -17.13
C PHE A 126 -8.53 -1.49 -16.33
N MET A 127 -8.30 -1.05 -15.09
CA MET A 127 -9.33 -0.48 -14.23
C MET A 127 -9.87 0.84 -14.80
N ALA A 128 -9.01 1.73 -15.27
CA ALA A 128 -9.41 2.99 -15.89
C ALA A 128 -10.32 2.76 -17.12
N ASN A 129 -9.94 1.83 -18.00
CA ASN A 129 -10.75 1.46 -19.16
C ASN A 129 -12.08 0.83 -18.75
N THR A 130 -12.06 -0.03 -17.73
CA THR A 130 -13.27 -0.65 -17.19
C THR A 130 -14.26 0.40 -16.68
N PHE A 131 -13.78 1.38 -15.91
CA PHE A 131 -14.62 2.48 -15.44
C PHE A 131 -15.13 3.38 -16.58
N ALA A 132 -14.29 3.66 -17.59
CA ALA A 132 -14.72 4.42 -18.76
C ALA A 132 -15.86 3.71 -19.52
N MET A 133 -15.81 2.37 -19.64
CA MET A 133 -16.83 1.57 -20.31
C MET A 133 -18.18 1.55 -19.58
N ILE A 134 -18.18 1.51 -18.24
CA ILE A 134 -19.39 1.43 -17.42
C ILE A 134 -19.88 2.79 -16.90
N GLY A 135 -19.09 3.85 -17.09
CA GLY A 135 -19.38 5.21 -16.60
C GLY A 135 -20.80 5.71 -16.94
N PRO A 136 -21.28 5.61 -18.19
CA PRO A 136 -22.64 6.02 -18.55
C PRO A 136 -23.72 5.24 -17.79
N GLN A 137 -23.54 3.93 -17.62
CA GLN A 137 -24.48 3.07 -16.90
C GLN A 137 -24.48 3.40 -15.40
N MET A 138 -23.33 3.73 -14.83
CA MET A 138 -23.21 4.21 -13.44
C MET A 138 -23.95 5.54 -13.25
N GLN A 139 -23.79 6.50 -14.16
CA GLN A 139 -24.52 7.77 -14.09
C GLN A 139 -26.03 7.57 -14.20
N GLN A 140 -26.49 6.69 -15.10
CA GLN A 140 -27.91 6.33 -15.20
C GLN A 140 -28.41 5.65 -13.93
N ALA A 141 -27.60 4.78 -13.31
CA ALA A 141 -27.95 4.15 -12.05
C ALA A 141 -28.10 5.18 -10.92
N GLN A 142 -27.18 6.16 -10.82
CA GLN A 142 -27.29 7.25 -9.84
C GLN A 142 -28.58 8.05 -10.00
N MET A 143 -28.96 8.40 -11.24
CA MET A 143 -30.23 9.10 -11.48
C MET A 143 -31.45 8.26 -11.06
N ARG A 144 -31.47 6.96 -11.40
CA ARG A 144 -32.55 6.05 -10.98
C ARG A 144 -32.63 5.92 -9.47
N ILE A 145 -31.49 5.85 -8.78
CA ILE A 145 -31.44 5.79 -7.32
C ILE A 145 -32.05 7.07 -6.73
N GLY A 146 -31.61 8.24 -7.18
CA GLY A 146 -32.15 9.53 -6.70
C GLY A 146 -33.66 9.66 -6.89
N GLN A 147 -34.18 9.26 -8.05
CA GLN A 147 -35.62 9.24 -8.31
C GLN A 147 -36.38 8.32 -7.36
N ARG A 148 -35.88 7.10 -7.15
CA ARG A 148 -36.53 6.14 -6.23
C ARG A 148 -36.53 6.65 -4.80
N VAL A 149 -35.40 7.19 -4.33
CA VAL A 149 -35.30 7.76 -2.98
C VAL A 149 -36.32 8.89 -2.79
N MET A 150 -36.44 9.82 -3.76
CA MET A 150 -37.43 10.89 -3.68
C MET A 150 -38.87 10.36 -3.62
N THR A 151 -39.21 9.39 -4.47
CA THR A 151 -40.55 8.77 -4.46
C THR A 151 -40.88 8.13 -3.12
N GLU A 152 -39.95 7.36 -2.55
CA GLU A 152 -40.15 6.68 -1.25
C GLU A 152 -40.24 7.67 -0.08
N LEU A 153 -39.49 8.78 -0.12
CA LEU A 153 -39.53 9.82 0.90
C LEU A 153 -40.77 10.72 0.81
N SER A 154 -41.31 10.96 -0.38
CA SER A 154 -42.54 11.75 -0.57
C SER A 154 -43.84 10.97 -0.29
N SER A 155 -43.73 9.65 -0.17
CA SER A 155 -44.86 8.74 0.11
C SER A 155 -45.05 8.45 1.60
N GLN A 156 -44.22 9.07 2.45
CA GLN A 156 -44.32 9.08 3.92
C GLN A 156 -44.93 10.40 4.38
#